data_AF-A5HHH8-F1
#
_entry.id   AF-A5HHH8-F1
#
_cell.length_a   1.000
_cell.length_b   1.000
_cell.length_c   1.000
_cell.angle_alpha   90.00
_cell.angle_beta   90.00
_cell.angle_gamma   90.00
#
_symmetry.space_group_name_H-M   'P 1'
#
loop_
_entity.id
_entity.type
_entity.pdbx_description
1 polymer ?
#
loop_
_entity_poly.entity_id
_entity_poly.type
_entity_poly.pdbx_seq_one_letter_code
_entity_poly.pdbx_strand_id
1 'polypeptide(L)' 'PGVFDSLTQLTYLDLGFNRLQLLPEGAFGPLVNLHWLALHDNQLKSVPRGAAG' A
#
# COMPACT_ATOMS: atom_id res chain seq x y z
N PRO A 1 -8.94 -6.84 12.76
CA PRO A 1 -7.82 -5.87 12.78
C PRO A 1 -6.80 -6.18 11.67
N GLY A 2 -6.78 -5.35 10.64
CA GLY A 2 -5.73 -5.29 9.63
C GLY A 2 -4.49 -4.57 10.13
N VAL A 3 -3.34 -4.86 9.49
CA VAL A 3 -2.02 -4.36 9.90
C VAL A 3 -1.90 -2.82 9.86
N PHE A 4 -2.74 -2.16 9.06
CA PHE A 4 -2.71 -0.72 8.85
C PHE A 4 -3.87 0.04 9.50
N ASP A 5 -4.78 -0.66 10.20
CA ASP A 5 -6.04 -0.08 10.70
C ASP A 5 -5.83 1.14 11.63
N SER A 6 -4.71 1.18 12.36
CA SER A 6 -4.39 2.28 13.29
C SER A 6 -3.52 3.38 12.69
N LEU A 7 -2.96 3.17 11.49
CA LEU A 7 -1.99 4.09 10.89
C LEU A 7 -2.66 5.22 10.10
N THR A 8 -3.74 5.78 10.65
CA THR A 8 -4.57 6.78 9.97
C THR A 8 -3.83 8.09 9.68
N GLN A 9 -2.72 8.36 10.37
CA GLN A 9 -1.89 9.55 10.18
C GLN A 9 -0.68 9.32 9.26
N LEU A 10 -0.50 8.11 8.73
CA LEU A 10 0.65 7.79 7.89
C LEU A 10 0.55 8.50 6.55
N THR A 11 1.57 9.29 6.20
CA THR A 11 1.63 10.06 4.95
C THR A 11 2.52 9.43 3.89
N TYR A 12 3.45 8.55 4.31
CA TYR A 12 4.42 7.88 3.46
C TYR A 12 4.56 6.41 3.88
N LEU A 13 4.46 5.50 2.90
CA LEU A 13 4.64 4.07 3.09
C LEU A 13 5.55 3.52 1.97
N ASP A 14 6.69 2.97 2.35
CA ASP A 14 7.59 2.30 1.42
C ASP A 14 7.54 0.78 1.63
N LEU A 15 7.13 0.08 0.59
CA LEU A 15 7.16 -1.37 0.46
C LEU A 15 8.02 -1.78 -0.74
N GLY A 16 8.87 -0.89 -1.24
CA GLY A 16 9.83 -1.15 -2.31
C GLY A 16 10.81 -2.27 -1.99
N PHE A 17 11.41 -2.86 -3.02
CA PHE A 17 12.41 -3.94 -2.89
C PHE A 17 11.93 -5.16 -2.08
N ASN A 18 10.66 -5.52 -2.25
CA ASN A 18 10.06 -6.68 -1.61
C ASN A 18 9.71 -7.76 -2.65
N ARG A 19 9.04 -8.84 -2.20
CA ARG A 19 8.61 -9.96 -3.06
C ARG A 19 7.09 -10.06 -3.12
N LEU A 20 6.39 -8.93 -2.98
CA LEU A 20 4.93 -8.92 -3.00
C LEU A 20 4.44 -9.31 -4.40
N GLN A 21 3.61 -10.35 -4.47
CA GLN A 21 2.99 -10.83 -5.72
C GLN A 21 1.56 -10.32 -5.89
N LEU A 22 0.91 -10.00 -4.77
CA LEU A 22 -0.45 -9.49 -4.71
C LEU A 22 -0.57 -8.48 -3.57
N LEU A 23 -1.49 -7.54 -3.73
CA LEU A 23 -1.94 -6.66 -2.68
C LEU A 23 -3.43 -6.96 -2.45
N PRO A 24 -3.86 -7.23 -1.21
CA PRO A 24 -5.27 -7.40 -0.92
C PRO A 24 -6.05 -6.14 -1.32
N GLU A 25 -7.24 -6.32 -1.87
CA GLU A 25 -8.12 -5.20 -2.17
C GLU A 25 -8.44 -4.43 -0.88
N GLY A 26 -8.33 -3.11 -0.92
CA GLY A 26 -8.55 -2.27 0.26
C GLY A 26 -7.49 -2.39 1.36
N ALA A 27 -6.35 -3.06 1.13
CA ALA A 27 -5.27 -3.18 2.13
C ALA A 27 -4.85 -1.81 2.70
N PHE A 28 -4.86 -0.77 1.88
CA PHE A 28 -4.50 0.59 2.26
C PHE A 28 -5.70 1.49 2.57
N GLY A 29 -6.93 0.95 2.61
CA GLY A 29 -8.15 1.71 2.86
C GLY A 29 -8.12 2.55 4.15
N PRO A 30 -7.56 2.06 5.27
CA PRO A 30 -7.42 2.84 6.51
C PRO A 30 -6.40 3.99 6.43
N LEU A 31 -5.48 3.97 5.45
CA LEU A 31 -4.41 4.96 5.30
C LEU A 31 -4.93 6.24 4.61
N VAL A 32 -5.96 6.86 5.19
CA VAL A 32 -6.69 7.98 4.60
C VAL A 32 -5.85 9.24 4.36
N ASN A 33 -4.70 9.36 5.03
CA ASN A 33 -3.76 10.47 4.88
C ASN A 33 -2.50 10.09 4.06
N LEU A 34 -2.47 8.94 3.39
CA LEU A 34 -1.31 8.52 2.62
C LEU A 34 -1.18 9.32 1.33
N HIS A 35 -0.02 9.94 1.16
CA HIS A 35 0.32 10.74 -0.03
C HIS A 35 1.31 10.02 -0.94
N TRP A 36 2.14 9.13 -0.38
CA TRP A 36 3.20 8.44 -1.10
C TRP A 36 3.22 6.96 -0.74
N LEU A 37 3.07 6.12 -1.75
CA LEU A 37 3.18 4.67 -1.66
C LEU A 37 4.22 4.16 -2.64
N ALA A 38 5.33 3.64 -2.13
CA ALA A 38 6.36 3.04 -2.96
C ALA A 38 6.18 1.51 -3.02
N LEU A 39 6.01 0.99 -4.24
CA LEU A 39 5.83 -0.45 -4.53
C LEU A 39 6.84 -0.99 -5.55
N HIS A 40 7.86 -0.19 -5.90
CA HIS A 40 8.87 -0.55 -6.90
C HIS A 40 9.63 -1.82 -6.50
N ASP A 41 10.20 -2.51 -7.48
CA ASP A 41 10.99 -3.73 -7.26
C ASP A 41 10.26 -4.79 -6.42
N ASN A 42 8.98 -5.00 -6.76
CA ASN A 42 8.15 -6.12 -6.31
C ASN A 42 7.77 -7.03 -7.50
N GLN A 43 6.93 -8.04 -7.24
CA GLN A 43 6.47 -9.03 -8.23
C GLN A 43 4.97 -8.89 -8.52
N LEU A 44 4.42 -7.67 -8.35
CA LEU A 44 3.00 -7.40 -8.45
C LEU A 44 2.54 -7.57 -9.90
N LYS A 45 1.55 -8.45 -10.11
CA LYS A 45 0.93 -8.65 -11.44
C LYS A 45 -0.03 -7.51 -11.82
N SER A 46 -0.60 -6.87 -10.81
CA SER A 46 -1.45 -5.70 -10.95
C SER A 46 -1.35 -4.85 -9.69
N VAL A 47 -1.57 -3.57 -9.84
CA VAL A 47 -1.72 -2.63 -8.72
C VAL A 47 -3.23 -2.41 -8.53
N PRO A 48 -3.78 -2.56 -7.30
CA PRO A 48 -5.19 -2.34 -7.05
C PRO A 48 -5.58 -0.88 -7.36
N ARG A 49 -6.80 -0.70 -7.88
CA ARG A 49 -7.35 0.63 -8.18
C ARG A 49 -7.34 1.48 -6.90
N GLY A 50 -6.73 2.67 -6.96
CA GLY A 50 -6.58 3.56 -5.82
C GLY A 50 -5.16 3.64 -5.21
N ALA A 51 -4.23 2.78 -5.64
CA ALA A 51 -2.80 2.95 -5.31
C ALA A 51 -2.03 3.82 -6.32
N ALA A 52 -2.70 4.29 -7.37
CA ALA A 52 -2.17 5.31 -8.28
C ALA A 52 -2.69 6.68 -7.82
N GLY A 53 -1.89 7.34 -6.98
CA GLY A 53 -1.94 8.76 -6.65
C GLY A 53 -0.55 9.33 -6.83
#